data_AF-V5DCW6-F1
#
_entry.id   AF-V5DCW6-F1
#
_cell.length_a   1.000
_cell.length_b   1.000
_cell.length_c   1.000
_cell.angle_alpha   90.00
_cell.angle_beta   90.00
_cell.angle_gamma   90.00
#
_symmetry.space_group_name_H-M   'P 1'
#
loop_
_entity.id
_entity.type
_entity.pdbx_description
1 polymer ?
#
loop_
_entity_poly.entity_id
_entity_poly.type
_entity_poly.pdbx_seq_one_letter_code
_entity_poly.pdbx_strand_id
1 'polypeptide(L)'
;MTRQVAIGTDHPAFAIHENLILYVKEAGEEFVPVYCGPKTAESVDYPDFASRVAEMVARKEVEFGVLACGSGIGMSIAANKVPGVRAALCHDHYTAAISRIHNDANIVCVGERTTGVEVIREIIITFLQTPFSGEERHARRIEKIRAIEASHAGNKGVK
;
A
#
# COMPACT_ATOMS: atom_id res chain seq x y z
N MET A 1 -12.55 -17.19 -2.36
CA MET A 1 -13.08 -15.83 -2.53
C MET A 1 -11.94 -14.97 -3.05
N THR A 2 -12.18 -14.16 -4.07
CA THR A 2 -11.14 -13.30 -4.64
C THR A 2 -10.88 -12.09 -3.75
N ARG A 3 -9.63 -11.65 -3.67
CA ARG A 3 -9.11 -10.56 -2.84
C ARG A 3 -8.64 -9.47 -3.79
N GLN A 4 -9.33 -8.33 -3.79
CA GLN A 4 -8.98 -7.23 -4.70
C GLN A 4 -7.79 -6.43 -4.16
N VAL A 5 -6.89 -6.01 -5.06
CA VAL A 5 -5.67 -5.26 -4.76
C VAL A 5 -5.62 -4.02 -5.64
N ALA A 6 -5.85 -2.84 -5.06
CA ALA A 6 -5.77 -1.58 -5.80
C ALA A 6 -4.31 -1.17 -6.06
N ILE A 7 -3.99 -0.69 -7.26
CA ILE A 7 -2.62 -0.33 -7.65
C ILE A 7 -2.59 1.14 -8.09
N GLY A 8 -1.69 1.94 -7.53
CA GLY A 8 -1.49 3.34 -7.90
C GLY A 8 -0.01 3.67 -8.11
N THR A 9 0.27 4.55 -9.07
CA THR A 9 1.63 5.02 -9.37
C THR A 9 1.69 6.54 -9.50
N ASP A 10 2.87 7.12 -9.39
CA ASP A 10 3.17 8.46 -9.92
C ASP A 10 3.76 8.37 -11.35
N HIS A 11 4.16 9.51 -11.91
CA HIS A 11 4.66 9.57 -13.28
C HIS A 11 5.92 8.71 -13.58
N PRO A 12 6.99 8.64 -12.75
CA PRO A 12 8.09 7.71 -13.02
C PRO A 12 7.65 6.26 -12.87
N ALA A 13 6.88 5.91 -11.84
CA ALA A 13 6.46 4.53 -11.61
C ALA A 13 5.38 4.05 -12.60
N PHE A 14 4.75 4.95 -13.38
CA PHE A 14 3.91 4.57 -14.52
C PHE A 14 4.66 3.66 -15.50
N ALA A 15 5.98 3.80 -15.67
CA ALA A 15 6.76 2.93 -16.54
C ALA A 15 6.72 1.44 -16.15
N ILE A 16 6.47 1.13 -14.87
CA ILE A 16 6.42 -0.24 -14.34
C ILE A 16 5.02 -0.70 -13.95
N HIS A 17 3.96 0.02 -14.32
CA HIS A 17 2.61 -0.29 -13.84
C HIS A 17 2.12 -1.68 -14.29
N GLU A 18 2.47 -2.12 -15.50
CA GLU A 18 2.17 -3.48 -15.99
C GLU A 18 2.91 -4.55 -15.17
N ASN A 19 4.15 -4.28 -14.76
CA ASN A 19 4.89 -5.15 -13.86
C ASN A 19 4.15 -5.31 -12.53
N LEU A 20 3.68 -4.21 -11.92
CA LEU A 20 2.92 -4.27 -10.66
C LEU A 20 1.65 -5.13 -10.80
N ILE A 21 0.91 -4.97 -11.90
CA ILE A 21 -0.28 -5.78 -12.20
C ILE A 21 0.08 -7.26 -12.29
N LEU A 22 1.18 -7.59 -12.97
CA LEU A 22 1.67 -8.96 -13.09
C LEU A 22 2.07 -9.53 -11.72
N TYR A 23 2.85 -8.79 -10.93
CA TYR A 23 3.34 -9.27 -9.63
C TYR A 23 2.22 -9.53 -8.63
N VAL A 24 1.13 -8.76 -8.68
CA VAL A 24 -0.09 -9.06 -7.91
C VAL A 24 -0.70 -10.39 -8.35
N LYS A 25 -0.81 -10.65 -9.65
CA LYS A 25 -1.35 -11.93 -10.15
C LYS A 25 -0.46 -13.11 -9.80
N GLU A 26 0.86 -12.93 -9.83
CA GLU A 26 1.84 -13.95 -9.47
C GLU A 26 1.81 -14.32 -7.99
N ALA A 27 1.26 -13.46 -7.12
CA ALA A 27 1.07 -13.79 -5.72
C ALA A 27 0.01 -14.89 -5.48
N GLY A 28 -0.89 -15.13 -6.45
CA GLY A 28 -1.91 -16.18 -6.38
C GLY A 28 -3.17 -15.81 -7.18
N GLU A 29 -3.90 -16.81 -7.65
CA GLU A 29 -5.14 -16.63 -8.44
C GLU A 29 -6.25 -15.92 -7.66
N GLU A 30 -6.20 -15.95 -6.33
CA GLU A 30 -7.12 -15.22 -5.48
C GLU A 30 -6.92 -13.71 -5.54
N PHE A 31 -5.73 -13.22 -5.91
CA PHE A 31 -5.42 -11.79 -5.93
C PHE A 31 -5.78 -11.16 -7.27
N VAL A 32 -6.73 -10.22 -7.24
CA VAL A 32 -7.23 -9.55 -8.45
C VAL A 32 -6.73 -8.10 -8.47
N PRO A 33 -5.81 -7.72 -9.38
CA PRO A 33 -5.33 -6.35 -9.47
C PRO A 33 -6.41 -5.40 -10.01
N VAL A 34 -6.54 -4.25 -9.38
CA VAL A 34 -7.41 -3.15 -9.79
C VAL A 34 -6.53 -1.92 -10.01
N TYR A 35 -6.19 -1.64 -11.27
CA TYR A 35 -5.30 -0.52 -11.58
C TYR A 35 -6.03 0.83 -11.51
N CYS A 36 -5.57 1.70 -10.63
CA CYS A 36 -6.14 3.01 -10.32
C CYS A 36 -5.15 4.17 -10.56
N GLY A 37 -3.96 3.86 -11.09
CA GLY A 37 -2.90 4.82 -11.42
C GLY A 37 -3.21 5.71 -12.63
N PRO A 38 -2.26 6.59 -13.02
CA PRO A 38 -2.36 7.37 -14.25
C PRO A 38 -2.51 6.46 -15.47
N LYS A 39 -3.22 6.96 -16.49
CA LYS A 39 -3.44 6.24 -17.76
C LYS A 39 -2.42 6.60 -18.83
N THR A 40 -1.60 7.62 -18.58
CA THR A 40 -0.58 8.13 -19.49
C THR A 40 0.68 8.47 -18.70
N ALA A 41 1.77 8.76 -19.39
CA ALA A 41 3.05 9.17 -18.79
C ALA A 41 3.09 10.66 -18.40
N GLU A 42 1.94 11.35 -18.37
CA GLU A 42 1.88 12.76 -17.98
C GLU A 42 2.33 12.98 -16.54
N SER A 43 2.83 14.18 -16.25
CA SER A 43 3.22 14.54 -14.90
C SER A 43 2.00 14.54 -13.99
N VAL A 44 2.14 13.89 -12.84
CA VAL A 44 1.08 13.78 -11.84
C VAL A 44 1.65 13.91 -10.43
N ASP A 45 0.79 14.31 -9.50
CA ASP A 45 1.11 14.43 -8.08
C ASP A 45 0.75 13.14 -7.35
N TYR A 46 1.75 12.52 -6.71
CA TYR A 46 1.59 11.26 -5.99
C TYR A 46 0.47 11.26 -4.91
N PRO A 47 0.17 12.38 -4.20
CA PRO A 47 -0.88 12.37 -3.18
C PRO A 47 -2.26 12.01 -3.73
N ASP A 48 -2.57 12.35 -4.98
CA ASP A 48 -3.89 12.10 -5.58
C ASP A 48 -4.13 10.59 -5.74
N PHE A 49 -3.12 9.88 -6.25
CA PHE A 49 -3.18 8.43 -6.43
C PHE A 49 -3.02 7.67 -5.12
N ALA A 50 -2.20 8.17 -4.19
CA ALA A 50 -2.13 7.64 -2.83
C ALA A 50 -3.50 7.72 -2.14
N SER A 51 -4.15 8.89 -2.20
CA SER A 51 -5.48 9.11 -1.61
C SER A 51 -6.52 8.19 -2.24
N ARG A 52 -6.52 8.05 -3.58
CA ARG A 52 -7.47 7.18 -4.29
C ARG A 52 -7.39 5.72 -3.80
N VAL A 53 -6.19 5.14 -3.78
CA VAL A 53 -5.98 3.76 -3.33
C VAL A 53 -6.27 3.61 -1.83
N ALA A 54 -5.80 4.56 -1.02
CA ALA A 54 -5.99 4.57 0.42
C ALA A 54 -7.47 4.61 0.83
N GLU A 55 -8.29 5.43 0.16
CA GLU A 55 -9.73 5.49 0.37
C GLU A 55 -10.43 4.17 0.02
N MET A 56 -10.06 3.52 -1.09
CA MET A 56 -10.63 2.22 -1.47
C MET A 56 -10.34 1.15 -0.41
N VAL A 57 -9.12 1.14 0.15
CA VAL A 57 -8.72 0.24 1.24
C VAL A 57 -9.49 0.57 2.53
N ALA A 58 -9.57 1.84 2.92
CA ALA A 58 -10.27 2.27 4.12
C ALA A 58 -11.78 1.94 4.08
N ARG A 59 -12.40 2.08 2.89
CA ARG A 59 -13.80 1.73 2.63
C ARG A 59 -14.03 0.24 2.44
N LYS A 60 -12.97 -0.57 2.42
CA LYS A 60 -13.00 -2.02 2.17
C LYS A 60 -13.60 -2.38 0.81
N GLU A 61 -13.48 -1.49 -0.16
CA GLU A 61 -13.78 -1.77 -1.57
C GLU A 61 -12.75 -2.76 -2.12
N VAL A 62 -11.51 -2.65 -1.65
CA VAL A 62 -10.42 -3.60 -1.88
C VAL A 62 -9.82 -4.02 -0.54
N GLU A 63 -9.13 -5.15 -0.53
CA GLU A 63 -8.48 -5.66 0.68
C GLU A 63 -7.08 -5.08 0.87
N PHE A 64 -6.36 -4.88 -0.23
CA PHE A 64 -4.99 -4.36 -0.23
C PHE A 64 -4.78 -3.23 -1.22
N GLY A 65 -3.71 -2.47 -0.99
CA GLY A 65 -3.17 -1.52 -1.95
C GLY A 65 -1.68 -1.75 -2.26
N VAL A 66 -1.27 -1.42 -3.48
CA VAL A 66 0.12 -1.31 -3.93
C VAL A 66 0.32 0.12 -4.45
N LEU A 67 1.27 0.84 -3.88
CA LEU A 67 1.64 2.18 -4.31
C LEU A 67 3.11 2.24 -4.72
N ALA A 68 3.39 2.75 -5.91
CA ALA A 68 4.75 2.97 -6.37
C ALA A 68 4.97 4.44 -6.70
N CYS A 69 6.06 5.02 -6.21
CA CYS A 69 6.52 6.32 -6.69
C CYS A 69 8.04 6.31 -6.90
N GLY A 70 8.66 7.46 -7.12
CA GLY A 70 10.13 7.52 -7.23
C GLY A 70 10.87 6.82 -6.07
N SER A 71 10.49 7.07 -4.80
CA SER A 71 11.15 6.50 -3.61
C SER A 71 10.24 5.69 -2.69
N GLY A 72 8.94 5.64 -2.96
CA GLY A 72 7.92 5.07 -2.08
C GLY A 72 7.57 5.93 -0.84
N ILE A 73 8.41 6.91 -0.46
CA ILE A 73 8.24 7.73 0.74
C ILE A 73 6.99 8.62 0.66
N GLY A 74 6.81 9.32 -0.47
CA GLY A 74 5.65 10.21 -0.64
C GLY A 74 4.33 9.46 -0.53
N MET A 75 4.24 8.31 -1.20
CA MET A 75 3.07 7.43 -1.16
C MET A 75 2.74 6.97 0.26
N SER A 76 3.73 6.50 1.02
CA SER A 76 3.50 6.03 2.40
C SER A 76 3.08 7.15 3.34
N ILE A 77 3.66 8.36 3.19
CA ILE A 77 3.26 9.53 3.98
C ILE A 77 1.81 9.90 3.70
N ALA A 78 1.42 9.98 2.42
CA ALA A 78 0.08 10.41 2.02
C ALA A 78 -0.99 9.36 2.35
N ALA A 79 -0.75 8.09 2.03
CA ALA A 79 -1.72 7.02 2.26
C ALA A 79 -2.04 6.81 3.75
N ASN A 80 -1.05 6.93 4.64
CA ASN A 80 -1.25 6.84 6.09
C ASN A 80 -2.04 8.03 6.69
N LYS A 81 -2.41 9.05 5.89
CA LYS A 81 -3.32 10.12 6.35
C LYS A 81 -4.79 9.70 6.30
N VAL A 82 -5.13 8.63 5.60
CA VAL A 82 -6.49 8.10 5.54
C VAL A 82 -6.73 7.17 6.72
N PRO A 83 -7.66 7.46 7.64
CA PRO A 83 -7.93 6.61 8.79
C PRO A 83 -8.26 5.16 8.39
N GLY A 84 -7.69 4.20 9.11
CA GLY A 84 -7.82 2.77 8.83
C GLY A 84 -6.76 2.21 7.87
N VAL A 85 -5.94 3.07 7.25
CA VAL A 85 -4.81 2.67 6.41
C VAL A 85 -3.56 2.48 7.24
N ARG A 86 -2.80 1.43 6.89
CA ARG A 86 -1.47 1.12 7.41
C ARG A 86 -0.57 0.83 6.23
N ALA A 87 -0.01 1.89 5.66
CA ALA A 87 0.85 1.83 4.49
C ALA A 87 2.32 1.67 4.90
N ALA A 88 2.95 0.59 4.44
CA ALA A 88 4.33 0.26 4.75
C ALA A 88 5.25 0.53 3.55
N LEU A 89 6.29 1.34 3.75
CA LEU A 89 7.37 1.49 2.78
C LEU A 89 8.33 0.30 2.92
N CYS A 90 8.40 -0.52 1.87
CA CYS A 90 9.22 -1.73 1.83
C CYS A 90 10.34 -1.59 0.80
N HIS A 91 11.49 -2.17 1.11
CA HIS A 91 12.68 -2.12 0.25
C HIS A 91 13.37 -3.49 0.09
N ASP A 92 12.83 -4.54 0.72
CA ASP A 92 13.30 -5.92 0.62
C ASP A 92 12.22 -6.91 1.09
N HIS A 93 12.50 -8.20 0.97
CA HIS A 93 11.67 -9.29 1.52
C HIS A 93 11.33 -9.09 3.01
N TYR A 94 12.33 -8.73 3.83
CA TYR A 94 12.14 -8.66 5.28
C TYR A 94 11.12 -7.59 5.67
N THR A 95 11.24 -6.38 5.12
CA THR A 95 10.29 -5.30 5.36
C THR A 95 8.90 -5.62 4.83
N ALA A 96 8.79 -6.27 3.67
CA ALA A 96 7.52 -6.76 3.14
C ALA A 96 6.83 -7.74 4.12
N ALA A 97 7.55 -8.78 4.55
CA ALA A 97 7.02 -9.79 5.46
C ALA A 97 6.67 -9.19 6.82
N ILE A 98 7.59 -8.44 7.43
CA ILE A 98 7.41 -7.92 8.79
C ILE A 98 6.26 -6.90 8.88
N SER A 99 6.02 -6.14 7.81
CA SER A 99 4.89 -5.21 7.73
C SER A 99 3.54 -5.94 7.87
N ARG A 100 3.42 -7.14 7.31
CA ARG A 100 2.24 -7.99 7.45
C ARG A 100 2.19 -8.63 8.82
N ILE A 101 3.28 -9.29 9.24
CA ILE A 101 3.32 -10.09 10.47
C ILE A 101 3.06 -9.21 11.70
N HIS A 102 3.68 -8.02 11.78
CA HIS A 102 3.63 -7.17 12.98
C HIS A 102 2.60 -6.05 12.91
N ASN A 103 2.35 -5.49 11.74
CA ASN A 103 1.54 -4.28 11.60
C ASN A 103 0.22 -4.54 10.87
N ASP A 104 0.00 -5.77 10.38
CA ASP A 104 -1.12 -6.10 9.51
C ASP A 104 -1.30 -5.03 8.42
N ALA A 105 -0.19 -4.62 7.79
CA ALA A 105 -0.20 -3.54 6.81
C ALA A 105 -1.14 -3.89 5.66
N ASN A 106 -1.96 -2.93 5.23
CA ASN A 106 -2.95 -3.11 4.16
C ASN A 106 -2.57 -2.38 2.87
N ILE A 107 -1.49 -1.57 2.88
CA ILE A 107 -0.88 -1.02 1.67
C ILE A 107 0.62 -1.25 1.71
N VAL A 108 1.19 -1.71 0.59
CA VAL A 108 2.65 -1.74 0.37
C VAL A 108 3.08 -0.59 -0.53
N CYS A 109 4.11 0.14 -0.13
CA CYS A 109 4.70 1.25 -0.86
C CYS A 109 6.13 0.89 -1.30
N VAL A 110 6.47 1.16 -2.56
CA VAL A 110 7.81 0.90 -3.13
C VAL A 110 8.33 2.10 -3.93
N GLY A 111 9.65 2.16 -4.12
CA GLY A 111 10.34 3.19 -4.89
C GLY A 111 10.92 2.63 -6.20
N GLU A 112 10.41 3.09 -7.34
CA GLU A 112 10.88 2.66 -8.66
C GLU A 112 12.32 3.09 -8.95
N ARG A 113 12.74 4.27 -8.48
CA ARG A 113 14.12 4.77 -8.67
C ARG A 113 15.11 4.18 -7.68
N THR A 114 14.63 3.52 -6.62
CA THR A 114 15.46 3.03 -5.52
C THR A 114 15.56 1.52 -5.47
N THR A 115 14.58 0.81 -6.03
CA THR A 115 14.43 -0.64 -5.88
C THR A 115 14.20 -1.26 -7.26
N GLY A 116 15.06 -2.18 -7.67
CA GLY A 116 14.92 -2.88 -8.94
C GLY A 116 13.64 -3.71 -9.03
N VAL A 117 13.09 -3.88 -10.23
CA VAL A 117 11.77 -4.49 -10.46
C VAL A 117 11.63 -5.91 -9.92
N GLU A 118 12.69 -6.72 -9.93
CA GLU A 118 12.66 -8.08 -9.37
C GLU A 118 12.59 -8.09 -7.83
N VAL A 119 13.14 -7.07 -7.18
CA VAL A 119 12.98 -6.88 -5.73
C VAL A 119 11.59 -6.32 -5.43
N ILE A 120 11.05 -5.43 -6.26
CA ILE A 120 9.64 -4.99 -6.17
C ILE A 120 8.68 -6.18 -6.30
N ARG A 121 8.95 -7.09 -7.24
CA ARG A 121 8.21 -8.34 -7.41
C ARG A 121 8.21 -9.17 -6.13
N GLU A 122 9.40 -9.42 -5.56
CA GLU A 122 9.53 -10.14 -4.29
C GLU A 122 8.74 -9.47 -3.17
N ILE A 123 8.87 -8.14 -3.03
CA ILE A 123 8.13 -7.35 -2.03
C ILE A 123 6.62 -7.55 -2.15
N ILE A 124 6.05 -7.42 -3.36
CA ILE A 124 4.60 -7.51 -3.57
C ILE A 124 4.10 -8.92 -3.28
N ILE A 125 4.78 -9.94 -3.78
CA ILE A 125 4.40 -11.34 -3.55
C ILE A 125 4.47 -11.68 -2.06
N THR A 126 5.59 -11.37 -1.41
CA THR A 126 5.78 -11.58 0.03
C THR A 126 4.71 -10.85 0.84
N PHE A 127 4.41 -9.60 0.51
CA PHE A 127 3.38 -8.82 1.20
C PHE A 127 1.98 -9.46 1.08
N LEU A 128 1.59 -9.90 -0.11
CA LEU A 128 0.25 -10.47 -0.33
C LEU A 128 0.08 -11.86 0.28
N GLN A 129 1.14 -12.67 0.25
CA GLN A 129 1.12 -14.04 0.77
C GLN A 129 1.35 -14.14 2.28
N THR A 130 2.01 -13.16 2.89
CA THR A 130 2.34 -13.23 4.32
C THR A 130 1.12 -12.88 5.19
N PRO A 131 0.68 -13.79 6.09
CA PRO A 131 -0.43 -13.51 6.99
C PRO A 131 -0.01 -12.60 8.16
N PHE A 132 -0.99 -11.94 8.77
CA PHE A 132 -0.80 -11.32 10.07
C PHE A 132 -0.59 -12.38 11.15
N SER A 133 0.32 -12.11 12.10
CA SER A 133 0.65 -13.07 13.17
C SER A 133 -0.50 -13.37 14.13
N GLY A 134 -1.46 -12.44 14.30
CA GLY A 134 -2.53 -12.58 15.28
C GLY A 134 -2.08 -12.45 16.75
N GLU A 135 -0.79 -12.21 17.01
CA GLU A 135 -0.26 -12.14 18.37
C GLU A 135 -0.79 -10.91 19.13
N GLU A 136 -1.17 -11.10 20.40
CA GLU A 136 -1.82 -10.07 21.22
C GLU A 136 -1.02 -8.75 21.26
N ARG A 137 0.31 -8.84 21.36
CA ARG A 137 1.17 -7.64 21.40
C ARG A 137 1.06 -6.80 20.13
N HIS A 138 0.83 -7.43 18.97
CA HIS A 138 0.73 -6.77 17.68
C HIS A 138 -0.66 -6.17 17.50
N ALA A 139 -1.71 -6.94 17.81
CA ALA A 139 -3.09 -6.43 17.81
C ALA A 139 -3.24 -5.20 18.72
N ARG A 140 -2.67 -5.25 19.93
CA ARG A 140 -2.66 -4.10 20.86
C ARG A 140 -1.95 -2.87 20.30
N ARG A 141 -0.87 -3.04 19.51
CA ARG A 141 -0.15 -1.92 18.89
C ARG A 141 -0.93 -1.31 17.72
N ILE A 142 -1.56 -2.15 16.91
CA ILE A 142 -2.48 -1.71 15.84
C ILE A 142 -3.64 -0.92 16.44
N GLU A 143 -4.19 -1.39 17.55
CA GLU A 143 -5.24 -0.69 18.28
C GLU A 143 -4.79 0.69 18.79
N LYS A 144 -3.55 0.82 19.26
CA LYS A 144 -2.98 2.12 19.63
C LYS A 144 -2.84 3.07 18.44
N ILE A 145 -2.50 2.56 17.24
CA ILE A 145 -2.49 3.37 16.01
C ILE A 145 -3.90 3.90 15.73
N ARG A 146 -4.92 3.05 15.81
CA ARG A 146 -6.32 3.45 15.67
C ARG A 146 -6.75 4.50 16.69
N ALA A 147 -6.28 4.39 17.95
CA ALA A 147 -6.54 5.40 18.97
C ALA A 147 -5.89 6.76 18.65
N ILE A 148 -4.73 6.79 18.00
CA ILE A 148 -4.08 8.03 17.53
C ILE A 148 -4.92 8.68 16.42
N GLU A 149 -5.48 7.90 15.49
CA GLU A 149 -6.39 8.42 14.47
C GLU A 149 -7.63 9.05 15.13
N ALA A 150 -8.23 8.34 16.10
CA ALA A 150 -9.43 8.78 16.80
C ALA A 150 -9.21 10.09 17.58
N SER A 151 -8.03 10.29 18.18
CA SER A 151 -7.72 11.51 18.94
C SER A 151 -7.60 12.77 18.05
N HIS A 152 -7.43 12.60 16.73
CA HIS A 152 -7.36 13.68 15.77
C HIS A 152 -8.63 13.80 14.90
N ALA A 153 -9.55 12.83 14.93
CA ALA A 153 -10.77 12.83 14.13
C ALA A 153 -11.73 14.00 14.45
N GLY A 154 -11.68 14.52 15.68
CA GLY A 154 -12.45 15.69 16.12
C GLY A 154 -11.80 17.04 15.78
N ASN A 155 -10.53 17.05 15.38
CA ASN A 155 -9.78 18.24 15.02
C ASN A 155 -9.92 18.53 13.51
N LYS A 156 -11.15 18.47 13.00
CA LYS A 156 -11.48 19.05 11.69
C LYS A 156 -11.26 20.55 11.83
N GLY A 157 -10.02 20.98 11.54
CA GLY A 157 -9.62 22.36 11.46
C GLY A 157 -10.67 23.13 10.68
N VAL A 158 -11.21 24.12 11.38
CA VAL A 158 -11.91 25.26 10.82
C VAL A 158 -10.99 25.94 9.80
N LYS A 159 -11.56 26.19 8.61
CA LYS A 159 -11.06 26.95 7.44
C LYS A 159 -10.17 26.21 6.45
#